data_AF-A0A936NCL1-F1
#
_entry.id   AF-A0A936NCL1-F1
#
_cell.length_a   1.000
_cell.length_b   1.000
_cell.length_c   1.000
_cell.angle_alpha   90.00
_cell.angle_beta   90.00
_cell.angle_gamma   90.00
#
_symmetry.space_group_name_H-M   'P 1'
#
loop_
_entity.id
_entity.type
_entity.pdbx_description
1 polymer ?
#
loop_
_entity_poly.entity_id
_entity_poly.type
_entity_poly.pdbx_seq_one_letter_code
_entity_poly.pdbx_strand_id
1 'polypeptide(L)'
;MTTDTMTGTLRWIPAEENGPTMPFDQQHISAFAYVGDRRNDESAIVVRGLDKDSTESSVEAEWVDSYPALSTRTGDVITLIGAQRPIATIAVTSIGETTASDASV
;
A
#
# COMPACT_ATOMS: atom_id res chain seq x y z
N MET A 1 -19.97 4.05 1.62
CA MET A 1 -19.12 3.43 0.58
C MET A 1 -18.20 2.48 1.31
N THR A 2 -18.02 1.26 0.80
CA THR A 2 -17.12 0.27 1.41
C THR A 2 -15.71 0.62 0.95
N THR A 3 -14.85 0.99 1.89
CA THR A 3 -13.42 1.10 1.62
C THR A 3 -12.83 -0.27 1.90
N ASP A 4 -12.39 -0.96 0.86
CA ASP A 4 -11.76 -2.27 1.02
C ASP A 4 -10.41 -2.05 1.71
N THR A 5 -10.31 -2.51 2.95
CA THR A 5 -9.07 -2.51 3.70
C THR A 5 -8.31 -3.77 3.35
N MET A 6 -7.05 -3.65 2.97
CA MET A 6 -6.20 -4.79 2.66
C MET A 6 -5.11 -4.96 3.71
N THR A 7 -4.80 -6.20 4.05
CA THR A 7 -3.59 -6.49 4.83
C THR A 7 -2.60 -7.26 4.00
N GLY A 8 -1.32 -7.10 4.29
CA GLY A 8 -0.26 -7.73 3.53
C GLY A 8 1.11 -7.57 4.16
N THR A 9 2.10 -8.11 3.47
CA THR A 9 3.51 -7.90 3.82
C THR A 9 4.11 -6.88 2.88
N LEU A 10 4.45 -5.71 3.40
CA LEU A 10 5.25 -4.72 2.69
C LEU A 10 6.72 -5.14 2.68
N ARG A 11 7.37 -5.00 1.54
CA ARG A 11 8.82 -5.18 1.35
C ARG A 11 9.39 -3.96 0.65
N TRP A 12 10.36 -3.31 1.29
CA TRP A 12 11.11 -2.23 0.64
C TRP A 12 11.98 -2.79 -0.49
N ILE A 13 12.05 -2.06 -1.59
CA ILE A 13 13.06 -2.37 -2.61
C ILE A 13 14.44 -2.04 -2.00
N PRO A 14 15.46 -2.90 -2.16
CA PRO A 14 16.80 -2.61 -1.64
C PRO A 14 17.41 -1.35 -2.27
N ALA A 15 18.26 -0.64 -1.53
CA ALA A 15 18.87 0.60 -2.01
C ALA A 15 19.76 0.38 -3.25
N GLU A 16 20.46 -0.76 -3.31
CA GLU A 16 21.24 -1.22 -4.46
C GLU A 16 20.39 -1.44 -5.73
N GLU A 17 19.08 -1.64 -5.57
CA GLU A 17 18.12 -1.79 -6.66
C GLU A 17 17.35 -0.48 -6.96
N ASN A 18 17.86 0.66 -6.47
CA ASN A 18 17.24 1.99 -6.51
C ASN A 18 16.04 2.16 -5.57
N GLY A 19 15.90 1.30 -4.56
CA GLY A 19 14.96 1.52 -3.47
C GLY A 19 15.40 2.63 -2.51
N PRO A 20 14.53 3.01 -1.56
CA PRO A 20 14.86 4.04 -0.59
C PRO A 20 15.94 3.57 0.40
N THR A 21 16.82 4.47 0.85
CA THR A 21 17.97 4.15 1.72
C THR A 21 17.64 3.90 3.21
N MET A 22 16.42 3.45 3.56
CA MET A 22 15.92 3.12 4.92
C MET A 22 15.82 4.29 5.94
N PRO A 23 14.77 4.34 6.79
CA PRO A 23 13.45 4.72 6.29
C PRO A 23 12.84 5.93 7.02
N PHE A 24 11.80 6.48 6.39
CA PHE A 24 10.91 7.49 6.93
C PHE A 24 10.55 7.17 8.39
N ASP A 25 10.79 8.10 9.32
CA ASP A 25 10.47 7.98 10.76
C ASP A 25 8.96 7.78 11.07
N GLN A 26 8.14 7.56 10.04
CA GLN A 26 6.69 7.50 10.12
C GLN A 26 6.23 6.05 10.02
N GLN A 27 5.32 5.66 10.91
CA GLN A 27 4.65 4.34 10.89
C GLN A 27 3.63 4.19 9.73
N HIS A 28 3.62 5.14 8.80
CA HIS A 28 2.74 5.14 7.64
C HIS A 28 3.40 5.81 6.44
N ILE A 29 2.90 5.50 5.24
CA ILE A 29 3.26 6.15 3.98
C ILE A 29 2.01 6.36 3.13
N SER A 30 1.98 7.46 2.37
CA SER A 30 1.04 7.66 1.27
C SER A 30 1.82 7.68 -0.03
N ALA A 31 1.36 6.93 -1.02
CA ALA A 31 2.05 6.78 -2.30
C ALA A 31 1.06 6.63 -3.46
N PHE A 32 1.54 6.81 -4.68
CA PHE A 32 0.86 6.23 -5.83
C PHE A 32 1.19 4.74 -5.88
N ALA A 33 0.28 3.92 -6.40
CA ALA A 33 0.49 2.49 -6.54
C ALA A 33 -0.35 1.88 -7.66
N TYR A 34 0.08 0.71 -8.12
CA TYR A 34 -0.66 -0.13 -9.06
C TYR A 34 -0.62 -1.60 -8.63
N VAL A 35 -1.54 -2.39 -9.16
CA VAL A 35 -1.71 -3.81 -8.81
C VAL A 35 -1.24 -4.71 -9.96
N GLY A 36 -0.33 -5.64 -9.68
CA GLY A 36 0.23 -6.57 -10.68
C GLY A 36 1.13 -5.85 -11.68
N ASP A 37 0.91 -6.10 -12.97
CA ASP A 37 1.63 -5.49 -14.09
C ASP A 37 0.92 -4.25 -14.70
N ARG A 38 -0.20 -3.83 -14.09
CA ARG A 38 -1.09 -2.76 -14.58
C ARG A 38 -0.53 -1.35 -14.29
N ARG A 39 0.68 -1.06 -14.74
CA ARG A 39 1.37 0.21 -14.49
C ARG A 39 0.63 1.46 -14.98
N ASN A 40 -0.27 1.33 -15.95
CA ASN A 40 -1.06 2.45 -16.47
C ASN A 40 -2.31 2.77 -15.63
N ASP A 41 -2.67 1.86 -14.71
CA ASP A 41 -3.81 2.01 -13.82
C ASP A 41 -3.29 2.38 -12.41
N GLU A 42 -2.67 3.55 -12.29
CA GLU A 42 -2.18 4.05 -11.00
C GLU A 42 -3.30 4.70 -10.17
N SER A 43 -3.27 4.47 -8.87
CA SER A 43 -4.14 5.09 -7.87
C SER A 43 -3.33 5.53 -6.66
N ALA A 44 -3.94 6.21 -5.70
CA ALA A 44 -3.28 6.59 -4.46
C ALA A 44 -3.64 5.61 -3.33
N ILE A 45 -2.65 5.24 -2.53
CA ILE A 45 -2.77 4.29 -1.42
C ILE A 45 -2.19 4.90 -0.14
N VAL A 46 -2.83 4.63 0.99
CA VAL A 46 -2.28 4.87 2.33
C VAL A 46 -1.94 3.52 2.93
N VAL A 47 -0.75 3.41 3.53
CA VAL A 47 -0.23 2.18 4.13
C VAL A 47 0.22 2.50 5.55
N ARG A 48 -0.17 1.65 6.50
CA ARG A 48 0.07 1.80 7.95
C ARG A 48 0.72 0.54 8.52
N GLY A 49 1.40 0.68 9.65
CA GLY A 49 2.08 -0.44 10.32
C GLY A 49 3.50 -0.65 9.82
N LEU A 50 4.14 0.39 9.28
CA LEU A 50 5.54 0.32 8.88
C LEU A 50 6.45 0.15 10.11
N ASP A 51 7.35 -0.82 10.04
CA ASP A 51 8.45 -0.98 10.98
C ASP A 51 9.68 -0.23 10.46
N LYS A 52 10.13 0.77 11.21
CA LYS A 52 11.24 1.66 10.85
C LYS A 52 12.60 0.95 10.84
N ASP A 53 12.72 -0.20 11.49
CA ASP A 53 14.00 -0.90 11.63
C ASP A 53 14.04 -2.17 10.74
N SER A 54 13.01 -2.39 9.92
CA SER A 54 12.85 -3.60 9.12
C SER A 54 12.66 -3.30 7.63
N THR A 55 13.23 -4.17 6.79
CA THR A 55 12.99 -4.18 5.33
C THR A 55 11.62 -4.76 4.98
N GLU A 56 10.96 -5.42 5.94
CA GLU A 56 9.64 -6.02 5.80
C GLU A 56 8.70 -5.60 6.92
N SER A 57 7.43 -5.38 6.63
CA SER A 57 6.43 -5.02 7.64
C SER A 57 5.09 -5.67 7.33
N SER A 58 4.40 -6.15 8.36
CA SER A 58 2.98 -6.47 8.25
C SER A 58 2.19 -5.16 8.25
N VAL A 59 1.46 -4.89 7.18
CA VAL A 59 0.80 -3.59 6.96
C VAL A 59 -0.69 -3.75 6.74
N GLU A 60 -1.39 -2.67 7.05
CA GLU A 60 -2.74 -2.39 6.59
C GLU A 60 -2.68 -1.31 5.53
N ALA A 61 -3.46 -1.44 4.46
CA ALA A 61 -3.51 -0.45 3.41
C ALA A 61 -4.95 -0.19 2.93
N GLU A 62 -5.16 1.02 2.43
CA GLU A 62 -6.44 1.52 1.95
C GLU A 62 -6.21 2.35 0.69
N TRP A 63 -7.02 2.12 -0.35
CA TRP A 63 -7.05 3.03 -1.49
C TRP A 63 -7.65 4.36 -1.05
N VAL A 64 -7.05 5.46 -1.49
CA VAL A 64 -7.49 6.81 -1.13
C VAL A 64 -8.74 7.15 -1.93
N ASP A 65 -9.80 7.52 -1.22
CA ASP A 65 -11.03 8.04 -1.83
C ASP A 65 -10.70 9.24 -2.73
N SER A 66 -11.39 9.35 -3.87
CA SER A 66 -11.16 10.34 -4.96
C SER A 66 -10.11 9.96 -6.01
N TYR A 67 -9.41 8.83 -5.85
CA TYR A 67 -8.62 8.22 -6.92
C TYR A 67 -9.34 7.02 -7.53
N PRO A 68 -9.00 6.58 -8.76
CA PRO A 68 -9.59 5.37 -9.34
C PRO A 68 -9.39 4.16 -8.42
N ALA A 69 -10.47 3.54 -7.97
CA ALA A 69 -10.36 2.35 -7.13
C ALA A 69 -9.83 1.18 -7.96
N LEU A 70 -8.74 0.55 -7.51
CA LEU A 70 -8.18 -0.63 -8.16
C LEU A 70 -8.73 -1.89 -7.51
N SER A 71 -9.33 -2.77 -8.32
CA SER A 71 -9.70 -4.10 -7.84
C SER A 71 -8.44 -4.85 -7.40
N THR A 72 -8.45 -5.24 -6.13
CA THR A 72 -7.35 -5.91 -5.42
C THR A 72 -7.89 -7.21 -4.83
N ARG A 73 -7.09 -8.27 -4.86
CA ARG A 73 -7.44 -9.60 -4.35
C ARG A 73 -6.31 -10.15 -3.48
N THR A 74 -6.64 -11.09 -2.61
CA THR A 74 -5.63 -11.91 -1.92
C THR A 74 -4.72 -12.58 -2.95
N GLY A 75 -3.41 -12.49 -2.72
CA GLY A 75 -2.37 -12.99 -3.62
C GLY A 75 -1.85 -11.96 -4.62
N ASP A 76 -2.51 -10.81 -4.76
CA ASP A 76 -2.00 -9.73 -5.59
C ASP A 76 -0.72 -9.11 -4.99
N VAL A 77 0.10 -8.54 -5.87
CA VAL A 77 1.24 -7.70 -5.49
C VAL A 77 0.93 -6.26 -5.88
N ILE A 78 0.96 -5.36 -4.91
CA ILE A 78 0.81 -3.93 -5.10
C ILE A 78 2.20 -3.31 -5.14
N THR A 79 2.50 -2.52 -6.15
CA THR A 79 3.76 -1.78 -6.24
C THR A 79 3.54 -0.33 -5.85
N LEU A 80 4.29 0.17 -4.87
CA LEU A 80 4.28 1.57 -4.45
C LEU A 80 5.29 2.37 -5.26
N ILE A 81 4.91 3.59 -5.62
CA ILE A 81 5.67 4.52 -6.45
C ILE A 81 5.99 5.78 -5.64
N GLY A 82 7.28 6.10 -5.57
CA GLY A 82 7.82 7.35 -5.04
C GLY A 82 8.75 7.99 -6.06
N ALA A 83 8.62 9.30 -6.30
CA ALA A 83 9.42 10.02 -7.29
C ALA A 83 9.47 9.31 -8.68
N GLN A 84 8.32 8.81 -9.15
CA GLN A 84 8.14 8.09 -10.43
C GLN A 84 8.87 6.73 -10.53
N ARG A 85 9.27 6.12 -9.42
CA ARG A 85 9.95 4.82 -9.39
C ARG A 85 9.33 3.88 -8.36
N PRO A 86 9.35 2.56 -8.58
CA PRO A 86 9.05 1.58 -7.54
C PRO A 86 9.92 1.81 -6.30
N ILE A 87 9.30 1.82 -5.13
CA ILE A 87 9.99 1.97 -3.83
C ILE A 87 9.74 0.80 -2.88
N ALA A 88 8.59 0.13 -3.02
CA ALA A 88 8.19 -0.99 -2.19
C ALA A 88 7.13 -1.83 -2.91
N THR A 89 6.92 -3.04 -2.41
CA THR A 89 5.81 -3.91 -2.82
C THR A 89 5.00 -4.34 -1.60
N ILE A 90 3.72 -4.63 -1.77
CA ILE A 90 2.87 -5.27 -0.76
C ILE A 90 2.34 -6.57 -1.35
N ALA A 91 2.68 -7.70 -0.73
CA ALA A 91 2.04 -8.98 -1.01
C ALA A 91 0.73 -9.06 -0.20
N VAL A 92 -0.41 -9.00 -0.88
CA VAL A 92 -1.73 -8.93 -0.24
C VAL A 92 -2.10 -10.30 0.32
N THR A 93 -2.34 -10.38 1.63
CA THR A 93 -2.69 -11.62 2.33
C THR A 93 -4.17 -11.69 2.65
N SER A 94 -4.85 -10.57 2.85
CA SER A 94 -6.32 -10.54 3.03
C SER A 94 -6.93 -9.23 2.52
N ILE A 95 -8.21 -9.32 2.14
CA ILE A 95 -9.08 -8.18 1.88
C ILE A 95 -10.22 -8.24 2.90
N GLY A 96 -10.42 -7.16 3.64
CA GLY A 96 -11.55 -6.96 4.53
C GLY A 96 -12.47 -5.87 4.00
N GLU A 97 -13.77 -6.03 4.18
CA GLU A 97 -14.73 -4.96 3.98
C GLU A 97 -14.82 -4.13 5.27
N THR A 98 -14.33 -2.90 5.26
CA THR A 98 -14.66 -1.96 6.34
C THR A 98 -16.02 -1.35 6.02
N THR A 99 -17.06 -1.85 6.69
CA THR A 99 -18.32 -1.13 6.75
C THR A 99 -18.10 0.08 7.64
N ALA A 100 -18.08 1.28 7.06
CA ALA A 100 -18.15 2.53 7.80
C ALA A 100 -19.35 2.43 8.75
N SER A 101 -19.08 2.21 10.04
CA SER A 101 -20.11 2.26 11.06
C SER A 101 -20.51 3.72 11.14
N ASP A 102 -21.73 4.02 10.71
CA ASP A 102 -22.33 5.34 10.81
C ASP A 102 -22.28 5.74 12.30
N ALA A 103 -21.26 6.48 12.68
CA ALA A 103 -21.17 7.12 13.98
C ALA A 103 -22.12 8.31 13.92
N SER A 104 -23.41 8.01 14.02
CA SER A 104 -24.47 9.00 14.19
C SER A 104 -24.15 9.86 15.41
N VAL A 105 -23.87 11.14 15.15
CA VAL A 105 -23.92 12.23 16.14
C VAL A 105 -25.34 12.74 16.22
#